data_AF-A0A846CJK1-F1
#
_entry.id   AF-A0A846CJK1-F1
#
_cell.length_a   1.000
_cell.length_b   1.000
_cell.length_c   1.000
_cell.angle_alpha   90.00
_cell.angle_beta   90.00
_cell.angle_gamma   90.00
#
_symmetry.space_group_name_H-M   'P 1'
#
loop_
_entity.id
_entity.type
_entity.pdbx_description
1 polymer ?
#
loop_
_entity_poly.entity_id
_entity_poly.type
_entity_poly.pdbx_seq_one_letter_code
_entity_poly.pdbx_strand_id
1 'polypeptide(L)'
;LNISKEIRLKGFQLHEAQPLLQGLTEKVSNPETVLTEVLAWTNGQPFLTQKICRIIRNYSTTIPTNNEAEWVEKLVRTNVIENWEIQDQPEHLRTIRDRILYSTQPRNKLLQLYQQILVEGQVMAIDSPEEKELLLSGLVVKEERVIKVYNRIYEWVFDRNWVEMAELT
;
A
#
# COMPACT_ATOMS: atom_id res chain seq x y z
N LEU A 1 10.44 -7.59 -31.28
CA LEU A 1 9.38 -6.60 -30.99
C LEU A 1 9.22 -6.52 -29.48
N ASN A 2 9.99 -5.65 -28.80
CA ASN A 2 9.84 -5.41 -27.37
C ASN A 2 8.71 -4.40 -27.16
N ILE A 3 7.47 -4.90 -27.03
CA ILE A 3 6.31 -4.07 -26.71
C ILE A 3 6.07 -4.11 -25.20
N SER A 4 7.08 -3.70 -24.43
CA SER A 4 6.89 -3.37 -23.02
C SER A 4 6.69 -1.86 -22.94
N LYS A 5 5.52 -1.37 -23.39
CA LYS A 5 5.09 -0.02 -22.98
C LYS A 5 4.95 -0.08 -21.47
N GLU A 6 5.76 0.69 -20.74
CA GLU A 6 5.55 0.93 -19.30
C GLU A 6 4.12 1.44 -19.12
N ILE A 7 3.20 0.53 -18.78
CA ILE A 7 1.89 0.92 -18.29
C ILE A 7 2.18 1.51 -16.93
N ARG A 8 2.17 2.84 -16.84
CA ARG A 8 2.15 3.55 -15.57
C ARG A 8 0.89 3.10 -14.85
N LEU A 9 1.02 2.09 -13.98
CA LEU A 9 -0.05 1.61 -13.12
C LEU A 9 -0.28 2.67 -12.04
N LYS A 10 -0.96 3.75 -12.41
CA LYS A 10 -1.57 4.62 -11.41
C LYS A 10 -2.66 3.81 -10.72
N GLY A 11 -2.73 3.91 -9.39
CA GLY A 11 -3.85 3.37 -8.64
C GLY A 11 -5.17 3.99 -9.08
N PHE A 12 -6.27 3.31 -8.76
CA PHE A 12 -7.62 3.76 -9.03
C PHE A 12 -7.84 5.19 -8.57
N GLN A 13 -8.42 5.98 -9.47
CA GLN A 13 -9.02 7.26 -9.14
C GLN A 13 -10.46 7.05 -8.66
N LEU A 14 -11.03 8.07 -8.00
CA LEU A 14 -12.38 7.99 -7.44
C LEU A 14 -13.44 7.54 -8.47
N HIS A 15 -13.34 8.05 -9.70
CA HIS A 15 -14.26 7.69 -10.78
C HIS A 15 -14.10 6.23 -11.25
N GLU A 16 -12.89 5.67 -11.19
CA GLU A 16 -12.61 4.28 -11.56
C GLU A 16 -13.05 3.30 -10.46
N ALA A 17 -13.05 3.76 -9.21
CA ALA A 17 -13.46 3.00 -8.04
C ALA A 17 -14.98 3.12 -7.74
N GLN A 18 -15.76 3.84 -8.55
CA GLN A 18 -17.22 3.95 -8.39
C GLN A 18 -17.95 2.60 -8.25
N PRO A 19 -17.60 1.51 -8.96
CA PRO A 19 -18.24 0.22 -8.75
C PRO A 19 -18.10 -0.32 -7.31
N LEU A 20 -17.07 0.10 -6.58
CA LEU A 20 -16.88 -0.27 -5.17
C LEU A 20 -17.85 0.45 -4.25
N LEU A 21 -18.36 1.63 -4.63
CA LEU A 21 -19.34 2.40 -3.85
C LEU A 21 -20.65 1.65 -3.69
N GLN A 22 -21.11 0.95 -4.73
CA GLN A 22 -22.36 0.19 -4.68
C GLN A 22 -22.37 -0.82 -3.53
N GLY A 23 -21.23 -1.47 -3.26
CA GLY A 23 -21.07 -2.40 -2.15
C GLY A 23 -20.94 -1.76 -0.77
N LEU A 24 -20.79 -0.43 -0.69
CA LEU A 24 -20.65 0.34 0.54
C LEU A 24 -21.94 1.07 0.93
N THR A 25 -22.78 1.42 -0.05
CA THR A 25 -24.01 2.23 0.14
C THR A 25 -24.95 1.71 1.23
N GLU A 26 -24.98 0.40 1.49
CA GLU A 26 -25.83 -0.22 2.51
C GLU A 26 -25.26 -0.09 3.95
N LYS A 27 -24.01 0.33 4.09
CA LYS A 27 -23.28 0.35 5.37
C LYS A 27 -22.94 1.74 5.86
N VAL A 28 -22.95 2.72 4.97
CA VAL A 28 -22.33 4.03 5.22
C VAL A 28 -23.25 5.13 4.72
N SER A 29 -23.40 6.18 5.54
CA SER A 29 -24.23 7.34 5.19
C SER A 29 -23.60 8.18 4.07
N ASN A 30 -22.27 8.15 3.95
CA ASN A 30 -21.50 8.90 2.95
C ASN A 30 -20.41 8.03 2.30
N PRO A 31 -20.76 7.25 1.27
CA PRO A 31 -19.83 6.27 0.67
C PRO A 31 -18.68 6.93 -0.09
N GLU A 32 -18.88 8.13 -0.63
CA GLU A 32 -17.84 8.89 -1.33
C GLU A 32 -16.73 9.35 -0.38
N THR A 33 -17.09 9.86 0.81
CA THR A 33 -16.10 10.21 1.84
C THR A 33 -15.30 8.98 2.27
N VAL A 34 -15.99 7.87 2.56
CA VAL A 34 -15.30 6.62 2.96
C VAL A 34 -14.36 6.13 1.85
N LEU A 35 -14.80 6.13 0.60
CA LEU A 35 -13.93 5.72 -0.51
C LEU A 35 -12.74 6.65 -0.69
N THR A 36 -12.93 7.97 -0.52
CA THR A 36 -11.84 8.95 -0.58
C THR A 36 -10.77 8.65 0.47
N GLU A 37 -11.18 8.33 1.70
CA GLU A 37 -10.25 7.94 2.77
C GLU A 37 -9.55 6.60 2.47
N VAL A 38 -10.26 5.61 1.94
CA VAL A 38 -9.65 4.34 1.52
C VAL A 38 -8.61 4.56 0.42
N LEU A 39 -8.90 5.42 -0.57
CA LEU A 39 -7.95 5.77 -1.62
C LEU A 39 -6.75 6.53 -1.06
N ALA A 40 -6.93 7.41 -0.07
CA ALA A 40 -5.83 8.09 0.59
C ALA A 40 -4.87 7.12 1.31
N TRP A 41 -5.40 6.05 1.92
CA TRP A 41 -4.57 5.02 2.57
C TRP A 41 -3.86 4.09 1.58
N THR A 42 -4.48 3.78 0.45
CA THR A 42 -4.02 2.78 -0.51
C THR A 42 -3.32 3.36 -1.73
N ASN A 43 -3.38 4.68 -1.89
CA ASN A 43 -3.03 5.39 -3.12
C ASN A 43 -3.70 4.78 -4.38
N GLY A 44 -4.92 4.28 -4.20
CA GLY A 44 -5.70 3.61 -5.24
C GLY A 44 -5.19 2.24 -5.66
N GLN A 45 -4.25 1.63 -4.95
CA GLN A 45 -3.77 0.30 -5.33
C GLN A 45 -4.94 -0.70 -5.37
N PRO A 46 -5.21 -1.36 -6.53
CA PRO A 46 -6.43 -2.14 -6.71
C PRO A 46 -6.66 -3.22 -5.65
N PHE A 47 -5.62 -3.97 -5.31
CA PHE A 47 -5.70 -5.04 -4.33
C PHE A 47 -6.10 -4.52 -2.93
N LEU A 48 -5.34 -3.56 -2.38
CA LEU A 48 -5.62 -3.02 -1.05
C LEU A 48 -6.95 -2.26 -1.01
N THR A 49 -7.27 -1.51 -2.07
CA THR A 49 -8.54 -0.78 -2.18
C THR A 49 -9.71 -1.77 -2.08
N GLN A 50 -9.69 -2.85 -2.86
CA GLN A 50 -10.72 -3.87 -2.82
C GLN A 50 -10.75 -4.62 -1.47
N LYS A 51 -9.59 -4.94 -0.89
CA LYS A 51 -9.48 -5.62 0.42
C LYS A 51 -10.15 -4.79 1.51
N ILE A 52 -9.85 -3.49 1.59
CA ILE A 52 -10.43 -2.60 2.59
C ILE A 52 -11.93 -2.41 2.36
N CYS A 53 -12.37 -2.14 1.13
CA CYS A 53 -13.81 -2.04 0.82
C CYS A 53 -14.58 -3.30 1.22
N ARG A 54 -13.98 -4.50 1.05
CA ARG A 54 -14.58 -5.76 1.49
C ARG A 54 -14.66 -5.88 3.01
N ILE A 55 -13.63 -5.44 3.75
CA ILE A 55 -13.65 -5.41 5.23
C ILE A 55 -14.77 -4.48 5.71
N ILE A 56 -14.88 -3.27 5.12
CA ILE A 56 -15.92 -2.30 5.46
C ILE A 56 -17.31 -2.88 5.23
N ARG A 57 -17.55 -3.52 4.07
CA ARG A 57 -18.83 -4.15 3.77
C ARG A 57 -19.22 -5.24 4.78
N ASN A 58 -18.25 -5.97 5.31
CA ASN A 58 -18.48 -7.06 6.25
C ASN A 58 -18.55 -6.60 7.71
N TYR A 59 -18.30 -5.32 7.98
CA TYR A 59 -18.35 -4.77 9.34
C TYR A 59 -19.80 -4.69 9.84
N SER A 60 -20.01 -5.02 11.12
CA SER A 60 -21.34 -5.12 11.72
C SER A 60 -21.91 -3.77 12.15
N THR A 61 -21.06 -2.80 12.48
CA THR A 61 -21.47 -1.47 12.95
C THR A 61 -21.67 -0.50 11.79
N THR A 62 -22.66 0.38 11.92
CA THR A 62 -22.81 1.54 11.05
C THR A 62 -21.64 2.51 11.27
N ILE A 63 -21.14 3.11 10.18
CA ILE A 63 -20.07 4.11 10.28
C ILE A 63 -20.65 5.41 10.87
N PRO A 64 -20.02 5.99 11.91
CA PRO A 64 -20.46 7.27 12.45
C PRO A 64 -20.29 8.39 11.44
N THR A 65 -21.36 9.13 11.18
CA THR A 65 -21.34 10.31 10.31
C THR A 65 -20.40 11.38 10.88
N ASN A 66 -19.63 12.04 10.02
CA ASN A 66 -18.60 13.05 10.35
C ASN A 66 -17.35 12.51 11.08
N ASN A 67 -17.20 11.19 11.19
CA ASN A 67 -16.00 10.54 11.74
C ASN A 67 -15.51 9.40 10.83
N GLU A 68 -15.83 9.46 9.54
CA GLU A 68 -15.49 8.44 8.55
C GLU A 68 -13.97 8.26 8.44
N ALA A 69 -13.19 9.36 8.45
CA ALA A 69 -11.72 9.31 8.35
C ALA A 69 -11.09 8.57 9.54
N GLU A 70 -11.46 8.95 10.77
CA GLU A 70 -10.95 8.29 11.99
C GLU A 70 -11.38 6.82 12.03
N TRP A 71 -12.61 6.52 11.61
CA TRP A 71 -13.10 5.15 11.56
C TRP A 71 -12.34 4.30 10.52
N VAL A 72 -12.08 4.84 9.32
CA VAL A 72 -11.29 4.15 8.28
C VAL A 72 -9.86 3.95 8.75
N GLU A 73 -9.24 4.96 9.36
CA GLU A 73 -7.90 4.83 9.96
C GLU A 73 -7.86 3.71 10.99
N LYS A 74 -8.79 3.69 11.95
CA LYS A 74 -8.88 2.63 12.97
C LYS A 74 -9.06 1.26 12.33
N LEU A 75 -9.93 1.14 11.34
CA LEU A 75 -10.16 -0.10 10.62
C LEU A 75 -8.89 -0.59 9.92
N VAL A 76 -8.19 0.28 9.21
CA VAL A 76 -6.94 -0.05 8.49
C VAL A 76 -5.85 -0.45 9.48
N ARG A 77 -5.67 0.31 10.57
CA ARG A 77 -4.69 -0.03 11.60
C ARG A 77 -4.94 -1.40 12.20
N THR A 78 -6.16 -1.66 12.67
CA THR A 78 -6.48 -2.92 13.37
C THR A 78 -6.53 -4.14 12.46
N ASN A 79 -7.01 -4.01 11.22
CA ASN A 79 -7.28 -5.16 10.34
C ASN A 79 -6.22 -5.38 9.24
N VAL A 80 -5.29 -4.44 9.04
CA VAL A 80 -4.29 -4.51 7.97
C VAL A 80 -2.86 -4.31 8.49
N ILE A 81 -2.63 -3.37 9.41
CA ILE A 81 -1.27 -2.99 9.86
C ILE A 81 -0.85 -3.78 11.11
N GLU A 82 -1.70 -3.82 12.13
CA GLU A 82 -1.43 -4.54 13.37
C GLU A 82 -1.36 -6.05 13.10
N ASN A 83 -0.31 -6.73 13.57
CA ASN A 83 -0.10 -8.16 13.33
C ASN A 83 -0.26 -8.57 11.85
N TRP A 84 0.15 -7.71 10.91
CA TRP A 84 -0.10 -7.86 9.48
C TRP A 84 0.34 -9.23 8.94
N GLU A 85 1.44 -9.81 9.45
CA GLU A 85 1.94 -11.11 9.02
C GLU A 85 0.92 -12.26 9.22
N ILE A 86 0.07 -12.14 10.24
CA ILE A 86 -0.99 -13.10 10.55
C ILE A 86 -2.28 -12.77 9.78
N GLN A 87 -2.56 -11.48 9.60
CA GLN A 87 -3.79 -10.98 8.98
C GLN A 87 -3.74 -10.89 7.44
N ASP A 88 -2.58 -11.13 6.82
CA ASP A 88 -2.36 -10.98 5.38
C ASP A 88 -2.96 -12.13 4.57
N GLN A 89 -4.30 -12.20 4.56
CA GLN A 89 -5.12 -13.10 3.75
C GLN A 89 -6.17 -12.32 2.93
N PRO A 90 -6.23 -12.47 1.60
CA PRO A 90 -5.19 -13.11 0.76
C PRO A 90 -3.84 -12.42 0.92
N GLU A 91 -2.77 -13.15 0.60
CA GLU A 91 -1.38 -12.70 0.72
C GLU A 91 -1.07 -11.54 -0.22
N HIS A 92 -0.36 -10.56 0.33
CA HIS A 92 0.08 -9.38 -0.39
C HIS A 92 1.29 -8.75 0.30
N LEU A 93 1.16 -8.37 1.57
CA LEU A 93 2.27 -7.81 2.34
C LEU A 93 3.38 -8.85 2.55
N ARG A 94 3.05 -10.12 2.78
CA ARG A 94 4.04 -11.19 2.93
C ARG A 94 4.79 -11.44 1.64
N THR A 95 4.10 -11.35 0.50
CA THR A 95 4.74 -11.45 -0.82
C THR A 95 5.72 -10.31 -1.06
N ILE A 96 5.40 -9.08 -0.65
CA ILE A 96 6.31 -7.93 -0.72
C ILE A 96 7.54 -8.17 0.18
N ARG A 97 7.32 -8.55 1.44
CA ARG A 97 8.39 -8.87 2.40
C ARG A 97 9.33 -9.92 1.83
N ASP A 98 8.80 -11.06 1.43
CA ASP A 98 9.58 -12.20 0.97
C ASP A 98 10.38 -11.84 -0.29
N ARG A 99 9.81 -11.02 -1.17
CA ARG A 99 10.53 -10.53 -2.34
C ARG A 99 11.72 -9.65 -1.99
N ILE A 100 11.64 -8.83 -0.94
CA ILE A 100 12.75 -7.99 -0.49
C ILE A 100 13.82 -8.83 0.21
N LEU A 101 13.40 -9.74 1.09
CA LEU A 101 14.30 -10.56 1.90
C LEU A 101 15.05 -11.62 1.08
N TYR A 102 14.39 -12.20 0.06
CA TYR A 102 14.93 -13.28 -0.77
C TYR A 102 15.18 -12.85 -2.22
N SER A 103 15.41 -11.55 -2.44
CA SER A 103 15.68 -10.99 -3.76
C SER A 103 17.03 -11.49 -4.34
N THR A 104 17.23 -11.27 -5.64
CA THR A 104 18.53 -11.50 -6.28
C THR A 104 19.59 -10.46 -5.92
N GLN A 105 19.17 -9.27 -5.47
CA GLN A 105 20.04 -8.19 -5.03
C GLN A 105 20.41 -8.33 -3.55
N PRO A 106 21.58 -7.82 -3.12
CA PRO A 106 21.98 -7.85 -1.72
C PRO A 106 20.94 -7.18 -0.83
N ARG A 107 20.40 -7.93 0.13
CA ARG A 107 19.35 -7.48 1.05
C ARG A 107 19.71 -6.16 1.75
N ASN A 108 20.94 -6.04 2.23
CA ASN A 108 21.42 -4.82 2.90
C ASN A 108 21.36 -3.58 2.00
N LYS A 109 21.63 -3.71 0.69
CA LYS A 109 21.54 -2.58 -0.23
C LYS A 109 20.08 -2.19 -0.52
N LEU A 110 19.20 -3.18 -0.67
CA LEU A 110 17.76 -2.92 -0.82
C LEU A 110 17.18 -2.20 0.40
N LEU A 111 17.49 -2.72 1.59
CA LEU A 111 17.03 -2.14 2.85
C LEU A 111 17.61 -0.74 3.07
N GLN A 112 18.88 -0.51 2.71
CA GLN A 112 19.48 0.83 2.77
C GLN A 112 18.79 1.84 1.84
N LEU A 113 18.53 1.46 0.59
CA LEU A 113 17.82 2.32 -0.37
C LEU A 113 16.39 2.58 0.10
N TYR A 114 15.70 1.55 0.58
CA TYR A 114 14.35 1.70 1.10
C TYR A 114 14.30 2.58 2.36
N GLN A 115 15.26 2.43 3.27
CA GLN A 115 15.41 3.31 4.43
C GLN A 115 15.62 4.77 4.02
N GLN A 116 16.40 5.02 2.96
CA GLN A 116 16.58 6.36 2.43
C GLN A 116 15.24 6.94 1.92
N ILE A 117 14.47 6.14 1.18
CA ILE A 117 13.14 6.52 0.69
C ILE A 117 12.19 6.84 1.86
N LEU A 118 12.22 6.05 2.94
CA LEU A 118 11.41 6.30 4.15
C LEU A 118 11.80 7.58 4.89
N VAL A 119 13.10 7.92 4.92
CA VAL A 119 13.60 9.10 5.63
C VAL A 119 13.35 10.38 4.83
N GLU A 120 13.62 10.36 3.53
CA GLU A 120 13.52 11.52 2.65
C GLU A 120 12.12 11.69 2.05
N GLY A 121 11.25 10.68 2.20
CA GLY A 121 9.91 10.60 1.60
C GLY A 121 9.94 10.27 0.11
N GLN A 122 10.96 10.72 -0.61
CA GLN A 122 11.22 10.40 -2.01
C GLN A 122 12.71 10.57 -2.33
N VAL A 123 13.22 9.81 -3.30
CA VAL A 123 14.60 9.92 -3.80
C VAL A 123 14.60 10.05 -5.31
N MET A 124 15.65 10.64 -5.88
CA MET A 124 15.83 10.71 -7.34
C MET A 124 16.07 9.30 -7.90
N ALA A 125 15.29 8.92 -8.92
CA ALA A 125 15.45 7.66 -9.61
C ALA A 125 16.72 7.66 -10.47
N ILE A 126 17.61 6.69 -10.24
CA ILE A 126 18.86 6.51 -10.99
C ILE A 126 18.93 5.20 -11.77
N ASP A 127 17.82 4.44 -11.79
CA ASP A 127 17.61 3.18 -12.50
C ASP A 127 18.58 2.05 -12.09
N SER A 128 18.95 2.02 -10.80
CA SER A 128 19.81 0.99 -10.23
C SER A 128 19.13 -0.40 -10.16
N PRO A 129 19.91 -1.50 -10.02
CA PRO A 129 19.33 -2.83 -9.79
C PRO A 129 18.45 -2.90 -8.54
N GLU A 130 18.84 -2.21 -7.47
CA GLU A 130 18.09 -2.15 -6.21
C GLU A 130 16.74 -1.44 -6.39
N GLU A 131 16.73 -0.31 -7.10
CA GLU A 131 15.49 0.39 -7.46
C GLU A 131 14.54 -0.50 -8.25
N LYS A 132 15.07 -1.25 -9.22
CA LYS A 132 14.26 -2.17 -10.03
C LYS A 132 13.62 -3.25 -9.18
N GLU A 133 14.35 -3.84 -8.24
CA GLU A 133 13.75 -4.83 -7.33
C GLU A 133 12.69 -4.23 -6.40
N LEU A 134 12.93 -3.02 -5.85
CA LEU A 134 11.91 -2.33 -5.03
C LEU A 134 10.66 -1.98 -5.84
N LEU A 135 10.82 -1.57 -7.11
CA LEU A 135 9.70 -1.29 -8.00
C LEU A 135 8.94 -2.57 -8.37
N LEU A 136 9.65 -3.67 -8.64
CA LEU A 136 9.04 -4.95 -8.96
C LEU A 136 8.36 -5.61 -7.77
N SER A 137 8.77 -5.30 -6.53
CA SER A 137 8.02 -5.70 -5.34
C SER A 137 6.72 -4.93 -5.19
N GLY A 138 6.58 -3.78 -5.84
CA GLY A 138 5.44 -2.90 -5.67
C GLY A 138 5.44 -2.17 -4.33
N LEU A 139 6.51 -2.27 -3.54
CA LEU A 139 6.66 -1.50 -2.29
C LEU A 139 6.78 0.00 -2.57
N VAL A 140 7.49 0.33 -3.65
CA VAL A 140 7.71 1.71 -4.10
C VAL A 140 7.17 1.91 -5.50
N VAL A 141 6.93 3.16 -5.85
CA VAL A 141 6.47 3.58 -7.17
C VAL A 141 7.39 4.66 -7.72
N LYS A 142 7.64 4.61 -9.04
CA LYS A 142 8.38 5.65 -9.76
C LYS A 142 7.38 6.66 -10.33
N GLU A 143 7.42 7.88 -9.83
CA GLU A 143 6.66 9.01 -10.36
C GLU A 143 7.62 10.00 -10.99
N GLU A 144 7.55 10.13 -12.32
CA GLU A 144 8.46 10.96 -13.11
C GLU A 144 9.93 10.61 -12.89
N ARG A 145 10.64 11.40 -12.08
CA ARG A 145 12.07 11.26 -11.79
C ARG A 145 12.35 10.87 -10.34
N VAL A 146 11.33 10.58 -9.56
CA VAL A 146 11.48 10.20 -8.16
C VAL A 146 10.88 8.83 -7.87
N ILE A 147 11.41 8.18 -6.84
CA ILE A 147 10.89 6.95 -6.26
C ILE A 147 10.43 7.26 -4.85
N LYS A 148 9.24 6.78 -4.50
CA LYS A 148 8.63 6.94 -3.17
C LYS A 148 7.87 5.70 -2.76
N VAL A 149 7.55 5.54 -1.48
CA VAL A 149 6.70 4.46 -0.99
C VAL A 149 5.34 4.54 -1.67
N TYR A 150 4.79 3.40 -2.13
CA TYR A 150 3.61 3.42 -2.98
C TYR A 150 2.36 3.91 -2.22
N ASN A 151 2.18 3.53 -0.96
CA ASN A 151 1.03 3.96 -0.17
C ASN A 151 1.33 4.01 1.33
N ARG A 152 0.44 4.68 2.07
CA ARG A 152 0.57 4.87 3.52
C ARG A 152 0.61 3.54 4.27
N ILE A 153 -0.19 2.54 3.87
CA ILE A 153 -0.17 1.21 4.54
C ILE A 153 1.23 0.60 4.53
N TYR A 154 1.97 0.74 3.43
CA TYR A 154 3.34 0.24 3.36
C TYR A 154 4.31 1.00 4.24
N GLU A 155 4.17 2.32 4.35
CA GLU A 155 4.99 3.13 5.27
C GLU A 155 4.80 2.69 6.73
N TRP A 156 3.59 2.26 7.09
CA TRP A 156 3.30 1.76 8.44
C TRP A 156 3.73 0.31 8.67
N VAL A 157 3.66 -0.54 7.63
CA VAL A 157 3.97 -1.97 7.74
C VAL A 157 5.48 -2.23 7.62
N PHE A 158 6.09 -1.62 6.61
CA PHE A 158 7.52 -1.69 6.33
C PHE A 158 8.16 -0.40 6.84
N ASP A 159 7.99 -0.14 8.14
CA ASP A 159 8.54 1.04 8.80
C ASP A 159 10.03 0.86 9.12
N ARG A 160 10.62 1.84 9.82
CA ARG A 160 12.03 1.77 10.23
C ARG A 160 12.31 0.57 11.15
N ASN A 161 11.39 0.23 12.05
CA ASN A 161 11.56 -0.90 12.95
C ASN A 161 11.61 -2.21 12.15
N TRP A 162 10.74 -2.35 11.14
CA TRP A 162 10.77 -3.50 10.24
C TRP A 162 12.11 -3.59 9.49
N VAL A 163 12.64 -2.47 8.98
CA VAL A 163 13.94 -2.44 8.30
C VAL A 163 15.06 -2.91 9.24
N GLU A 164 15.13 -2.37 10.46
CA GLU A 164 16.13 -2.76 11.47
C GLU A 164 16.06 -4.25 11.80
N MET A 165 14.85 -4.80 11.99
CA MET A 165 14.66 -6.24 12.22
C MET A 165 15.06 -7.09 11.01
N ALA A 166 14.79 -6.62 9.79
CA ALA A 166 15.11 -7.31 8.55
C ALA A 166 16.63 -7.35 8.26
N GLU A 167 17.39 -6.38 8.77
CA GLU A 167 18.86 -6.39 8.67
C GLU A 167 19.50 -7.44 9.58
N LEU A 168 18.89 -7.71 10.74
CA LEU A 168 19.42 -8.59 11.79
C LEU A 168 19.11 -10.08 11.62
N THR A 169 18.15 -10.43 10.77
CA THR A 169 17.67 -11.81 10.55
C THR A 169 18.41 -12.52 9.42
#